data_AF-S4XRS8-F1
#
_entry.id   AF-S4XRS8-F1
#
_cell.length_a   1.000
_cell.length_b   1.000
_cell.length_c   1.000
_cell.angle_alpha   90.00
_cell.angle_beta   90.00
_cell.angle_gamma   90.00
#
_symmetry.space_group_name_H-M   'P 1'
#
loop_
_entity.id
_entity.type
_entity.pdbx_description
1 polymer ?
#
loop_
_entity_poly.entity_id
_entity_poly.type
_entity_poly.pdbx_seq_one_letter_code
_entity_poly.pdbx_strand_id
1 'polypeptide(L)' 'MPVCGCDDRTYANACLAAMAGVAVQAMGECDAAPTDG' A
#
# COMPACT_ATOMS: atom_id res chain seq x y z
N MET A 1 -6.03 -9.27 -2.67
CA MET A 1 -6.48 -7.87 -2.82
C MET A 1 -5.34 -7.01 -2.30
N PRO A 2 -4.77 -6.13 -3.14
CA PRO A 2 -3.69 -5.24 -2.74
C PRO A 2 -4.14 -4.22 -1.69
N VAL A 3 -3.18 -3.68 -0.94
CA VAL A 3 -3.39 -2.64 0.08
C VAL A 3 -2.27 -1.59 0.01
N CYS A 4 -2.59 -0.35 0.37
CA CYS A 4 -1.62 0.72 0.50
C CYS A 4 -1.18 0.82 1.95
N GLY A 5 0.12 0.73 2.22
CA GLY A 5 0.69 0.94 3.54
C GLY A 5 0.79 2.42 3.91
N CYS A 6 0.90 2.73 5.20
CA CYS A 6 1.20 4.09 5.70
C CYS A 6 2.61 4.59 5.32
N ASP A 7 3.41 3.74 4.67
CA ASP A 7 4.73 4.04 4.12
C ASP A 7 4.69 4.33 2.61
N ASP A 8 3.49 4.54 2.06
CA ASP A 8 3.23 4.79 0.65
C ASP A 8 3.67 3.62 -0.27
N ARG A 9 3.77 2.40 0.28
CA ARG A 9 4.07 1.19 -0.49
C ARG A 9 2.83 0.34 -0.69
N THR A 10 2.66 -0.14 -1.91
CA THR A 10 1.64 -1.14 -2.24
C THR A 10 2.10 -2.53 -1.81
N TYR A 11 1.28 -3.21 -1.01
CA TYR A 11 1.45 -4.61 -0.62
C TYR A 11 0.42 -5.49 -1.33
N ALA A 12 0.83 -6.68 -1.81
CA ALA A 12 -0.08 -7.58 -2.55
C ALA A 12 -1.28 -8.08 -1.71
N ASN A 13 -1.17 -8.00 -0.38
CA ASN A 13 -2.26 -8.18 0.57
C ASN A 13 -1.91 -7.59 1.95
N ALA A 14 -2.92 -7.46 2.82
CA ALA A 14 -2.77 -6.98 4.19
C ALA A 14 -1.85 -7.83 5.08
N CYS A 15 -1.73 -9.14 4.81
CA CYS A 15 -0.82 -10.01 5.57
C CYS A 15 0.65 -9.64 5.30
N LEU A 16 1.00 -9.31 4.05
CA LEU A 16 2.34 -8.82 3.71
C LEU A 16 2.64 -7.47 4.37
N ALA A 17 1.68 -6.55 4.42
CA ALA A 17 1.83 -5.28 5.13
C ALA A 17 2.06 -5.52 6.64
N ALA A 18 1.28 -6.41 7.26
CA ALA A 18 1.43 -6.76 8.67
C ALA A 18 2.78 -7.45 8.97
N MET A 19 3.26 -8.35 8.11
CA MET A 19 4.58 -8.95 8.25
C MET A 19 5.72 -7.94 8.13
N ALA A 20 5.53 -6.88 7.33
CA ALA A 20 6.45 -5.76 7.25
C ALA A 20 6.33 -4.78 8.43
N GLY A 21 5.38 -5.00 9.36
CA GLY A 21 5.10 -4.09 10.47
C GLY A 21 4.46 -2.77 10.03
N VAL A 22 3.87 -2.74 8.84
CA VAL A 22 3.27 -1.54 8.23
C VAL A 22 1.75 -1.57 8.39
N ALA A 23 1.21 -0.48 8.92
CA ALA A 23 -0.24 -0.28 9.00
C ALA A 23 -0.82 -0.03 7.61
N VAL A 24 -2.01 -0.57 7.35
CA VAL A 24 -2.73 -0.33 6.09
C VAL A 24 -3.40 1.04 6.15
N GLN A 25 -3.06 1.92 5.21
CA GLN A 25 -3.66 3.23 5.03
C GLN A 25 -4.96 3.15 4.22
N ALA A 26 -4.96 2.40 3.11
CA ALA A 26 -6.10 2.26 2.22
C ALA A 26 -6.22 0.84 1.64
N MET A 27 -7.45 0.43 1.33
CA MET A 27 -7.71 -0.78 0.55
C MET A 27 -7.48 -0.50 -0.93
N GLY A 28 -6.76 -1.38 -1.63
CA GLY A 28 -6.30 -1.13 -2.99
C GLY A 28 -4.83 -0.71 -3.04
N GLU A 29 -4.30 -0.51 -4.23
CA GLU A 29 -2.91 -0.07 -4.43
C GLU A 29 -2.74 1.38 -3.95
N CYS A 30 -1.54 1.77 -3.53
CA CYS A 30 -1.26 3.18 -3.30
C CYS A 30 -1.41 3.95 -4.62
N ASP A 31 -1.89 5.19 -4.54
CA ASP A 31 -1.81 6.11 -5.66
C ASP A 31 -0.33 6.26 -6.03
N ALA A 32 0.08 5.64 -7.14
CA ALA A 32 1.33 6.00 -7.78
C ALA A 32 1.13 7.47 -8.15
N ALA A 33 1.86 8.36 -7.47
CA ALA A 33 1.84 9.79 -7.71
C ALA A 33 1.63 10.03 -9.22
N PRO A 34 0.62 10.83 -9.61
CA PRO A 34 0.23 10.93 -11.00
C PRO A 34 1.49 11.21 -11.80
N THR A 35 1.79 10.31 -12.74
CA THR A 35 2.83 10.55 -13.73
C THR A 35 2.57 11.93 -14.30
N ASP A 36 3.46 12.86 -13.95
CA ASP A 36 3.95 13.97 -14.75
C ASP A 36 3.01 14.40 -15.88
N GLY A 37 2.29 15.50 -15.64
CA GLY A 37 1.65 16.26 -16.71
C GLY A 37 2.63 17.22 -17.35
#